data_AF-A0A3B4WA85-F1
#
_entry.id   AF-A0A3B4WA85-F1
#
_cell.length_a   1.000
_cell.length_b   1.000
_cell.length_c   1.000
_cell.angle_alpha   90.00
_cell.angle_beta   90.00
_cell.angle_gamma   90.00
#
_symmetry.space_group_name_H-M   'P 1'
#
loop_
_entity.id
_entity.type
_entity.pdbx_description
1 polymer ?
#
loop_
_entity_poly.entity_id
_entity_poly.type
_entity_poly.pdbx_seq_one_letter_code
_entity_poly.pdbx_strand_id
1 'polypeptide(L)'
;SITAAALILVTKLTVCFLFLAPPEVHLFAKNSKVKTNIILTCLATGFYPKDIDVWIKRNGRVLYGDDGLTTSGVRPNQDNTYQRRDSVEILKTDKSTYTCEVIHKASGVQVERGWDYNVQFSLKSRQKSQEFHFVHLT
;
A
#
# COMPACT_ATOMS: atom_id res chain seq x y z
N SER A 1 -29.56 -22.08 -28.65
CA SER A 1 -30.21 -21.61 -27.42
C SER A 1 -29.21 -21.68 -26.27
N ILE A 2 -28.99 -20.58 -25.55
CA ILE A 2 -28.10 -20.56 -24.39
C ILE A 2 -28.71 -21.46 -23.31
N THR A 3 -27.96 -22.43 -22.78
CA THR A 3 -28.47 -23.37 -21.76
C THR A 3 -28.61 -22.66 -20.41
N ALA A 4 -29.53 -23.13 -19.56
CA ALA A 4 -29.72 -22.57 -18.22
C ALA A 4 -28.42 -22.56 -17.39
N ALA A 5 -27.56 -23.56 -17.56
CA ALA A 5 -26.24 -23.62 -16.91
C ALA A 5 -25.30 -22.48 -17.34
N ALA A 6 -25.29 -22.13 -18.63
CA ALA A 6 -24.51 -21.00 -19.14
C ALA A 6 -25.04 -19.66 -18.60
N LEU A 7 -26.36 -19.50 -18.51
CA LEU A 7 -26.97 -18.29 -17.92
C LEU A 7 -26.66 -18.15 -16.41
N ILE A 8 -26.70 -19.26 -15.65
CA ILE A 8 -26.33 -19.30 -14.22
C ILE A 8 -24.84 -18.97 -14.01
N LEU A 9 -23.96 -19.47 -14.88
CA LEU A 9 -22.53 -19.19 -14.80
C LEU A 9 -22.23 -17.72 -15.10
N VAL A 10 -22.83 -17.17 -16.15
CA VAL A 10 -22.69 -15.75 -16.53
C VAL A 10 -23.23 -14.84 -15.43
N THR A 11 -24.40 -15.14 -14.86
CA THR A 11 -24.94 -14.36 -13.74
C THR A 11 -24.06 -14.45 -12.49
N LYS A 12 -23.55 -15.64 -12.12
CA LYS A 12 -22.58 -15.76 -11.01
C LYS A 12 -21.30 -14.97 -11.24
N LEU A 13 -20.74 -15.01 -12.45
CA LEU A 13 -19.53 -14.26 -12.82
C LEU A 13 -19.77 -12.75 -12.74
N THR A 14 -20.83 -12.24 -13.39
CA THR A 14 -21.18 -10.81 -13.37
C THR A 14 -21.48 -10.30 -11.97
N VAL A 15 -22.18 -11.08 -11.14
CA VAL A 15 -22.43 -10.74 -9.74
C VAL A 15 -21.13 -10.73 -8.92
N CYS A 16 -20.22 -11.68 -9.15
CA CYS A 16 -18.92 -11.70 -8.49
C CYS A 16 -18.12 -10.41 -8.75
N PHE A 17 -18.11 -9.93 -10.00
CA PHE A 17 -17.44 -8.67 -10.37
C PHE A 17 -18.03 -7.42 -9.69
N LEU A 18 -19.30 -7.42 -9.30
CA LEU A 18 -19.92 -6.29 -8.60
C LEU A 18 -19.52 -6.18 -7.12
N PHE A 19 -18.96 -7.25 -6.55
CA PHE A 19 -18.53 -7.28 -5.14
C PHE A 19 -17.01 -7.22 -4.96
N LEU A 20 -16.24 -7.24 -6.06
CA LEU A 20 -14.78 -7.15 -6.00
C LEU A 20 -14.34 -5.69 -5.92
N ALA A 21 -13.57 -5.37 -4.88
CA ALA A 21 -12.99 -4.06 -4.72
C ALA A 21 -11.46 -4.16 -4.92
N PRO A 22 -10.87 -3.45 -5.90
CA PRO A 22 -9.43 -3.44 -6.09
C PRO A 22 -8.74 -2.59 -5.01
N PRO A 23 -7.50 -2.95 -4.59
CA PRO A 23 -6.78 -2.17 -3.59
C PRO A 23 -6.33 -0.81 -4.13
N GLU A 24 -6.47 0.22 -3.30
CA GLU A 24 -5.64 1.42 -3.39
C GLU A 24 -4.31 1.16 -2.68
N VAL A 25 -3.20 1.52 -3.33
CA VAL A 25 -1.84 1.22 -2.85
C VAL A 25 -1.03 2.50 -2.68
N HIS A 26 -0.53 2.69 -1.47
CA HIS A 26 0.33 3.81 -1.10
C HIS A 26 1.66 3.32 -0.53
N LEU A 27 2.75 3.94 -0.95
CA LEU A 27 4.07 3.76 -0.39
C LEU A 27 4.58 5.10 0.15
N PHE A 28 4.75 5.21 1.46
CA PHE A 28 5.11 6.47 2.12
C PHE A 28 6.06 6.25 3.29
N ALA A 29 6.80 7.30 3.65
CA ALA A 29 7.76 7.24 4.75
C ALA A 29 7.42 8.24 5.86
N LYS A 30 7.51 7.80 7.12
CA LYS A 30 7.42 8.65 8.33
C LYS A 30 8.75 8.65 9.07
N ASN A 31 8.97 9.64 9.94
CA ASN A 31 10.16 9.65 10.79
C ASN A 31 10.09 8.48 11.79
N SER A 32 11.21 7.79 11.98
CA SER A 32 11.35 6.85 13.09
C SER A 32 11.59 7.61 14.41
N LYS A 33 11.46 6.90 15.53
CA LYS A 33 11.99 7.34 16.83
C LYS A 33 13.51 7.56 16.77
N VAL A 34 14.21 6.81 15.93
CA VAL A 34 15.64 6.99 15.66
C VAL A 34 15.83 8.11 14.62
N LYS A 35 16.52 9.19 15.00
CA LYS A 35 16.65 10.41 14.17
C LYS A 35 17.25 10.18 12.78
N THR A 36 18.15 9.21 12.64
CA THR A 36 18.82 8.85 11.38
C THR A 36 17.95 7.98 10.48
N ASN A 37 16.80 7.51 10.97
CA ASN A 37 16.00 6.50 10.30
C ASN A 37 14.62 7.04 9.93
N ILE A 38 13.97 6.32 9.02
CA ILE A 38 12.58 6.49 8.63
C ILE A 38 11.90 5.12 8.63
N ILE A 39 10.59 5.14 8.80
CA ILE A 39 9.75 3.95 8.64
C ILE A 39 9.10 4.07 7.27
N LEU A 40 9.49 3.20 6.35
CA LEU A 40 8.86 3.05 5.06
C LEU A 40 7.67 2.10 5.22
N THR A 41 6.51 2.53 4.75
CA THR A 41 5.24 1.82 4.91
C THR A 41 4.56 1.65 3.58
N CYS A 42 4.22 0.40 3.24
CA CYS A 42 3.24 0.11 2.20
C CYS A 42 1.86 -0.12 2.82
N LEU A 43 0.86 0.57 2.29
CA LEU A 43 -0.55 0.41 2.65
C LEU A 43 -1.32 -0.04 1.41
N ALA A 44 -1.95 -1.21 1.50
CA ALA A 44 -3.04 -1.62 0.62
C ALA A 44 -4.37 -1.44 1.38
N THR A 45 -5.35 -0.76 0.82
CA THR A 45 -6.66 -0.51 1.46
C THR A 45 -7.79 -0.52 0.45
N GLY A 46 -9.04 -0.68 0.92
CA GLY A 46 -10.22 -0.64 0.05
C GLY A 46 -10.43 -1.93 -0.74
N PHE A 47 -9.73 -3.01 -0.41
CA PHE A 47 -9.81 -4.26 -1.17
C PHE A 47 -10.79 -5.26 -0.57
N TYR A 48 -11.40 -6.06 -1.44
CA TYR A 48 -12.24 -7.20 -1.08
C TYR A 48 -12.23 -8.22 -2.22
N PRO A 49 -12.14 -9.54 -1.93
CA PRO A 49 -12.04 -10.21 -0.62
C PRO A 49 -10.67 -10.06 0.07
N LYS A 50 -10.51 -10.68 1.26
CA LYS A 50 -9.34 -10.49 2.14
C LYS A 50 -8.00 -11.03 1.62
N ASP A 51 -8.00 -11.87 0.59
CA ASP A 51 -6.80 -12.56 0.11
C ASP A 51 -5.92 -11.61 -0.72
N ILE A 52 -4.76 -11.25 -0.18
CA ILE A 52 -3.85 -10.27 -0.80
C ILE A 52 -2.39 -10.58 -0.46
N ASP A 53 -1.54 -10.45 -1.48
CA ASP A 53 -0.10 -10.49 -1.33
C ASP A 53 0.45 -9.06 -1.33
N VAL A 54 1.31 -8.74 -0.37
CA VAL A 54 1.95 -7.42 -0.22
C VAL A 54 3.43 -7.66 0.07
N TRP A 55 4.30 -7.01 -0.71
CA TRP A 55 5.75 -7.11 -0.55
C TRP A 55 6.40 -5.74 -0.66
N ILE A 56 7.34 -5.47 0.25
CA ILE A 56 8.30 -4.38 0.07
C ILE A 56 9.57 -4.98 -0.51
N LYS A 57 10.07 -4.40 -1.60
CA LYS A 57 11.33 -4.80 -2.23
C LYS A 57 12.39 -3.72 -2.05
N ARG A 58 13.63 -4.15 -1.84
CA ARG A 58 14.83 -3.30 -1.85
C ARG A 58 15.74 -3.77 -2.98
N ASN A 59 15.99 -2.89 -3.96
CA ASN A 59 16.74 -3.22 -5.18
C ASN A 59 16.19 -4.50 -5.87
N GLY A 60 14.86 -4.67 -5.89
CA GLY A 60 14.18 -5.83 -6.46
C GLY A 60 14.10 -7.07 -5.55
N ARG A 61 14.86 -7.14 -4.45
CA ARG A 61 14.77 -8.25 -3.48
C ARG A 61 13.64 -8.04 -2.49
N VAL A 62 12.76 -9.03 -2.33
CA VAL A 62 11.71 -9.03 -1.32
C VAL A 62 12.31 -9.04 0.09
N LEU A 63 11.76 -8.18 0.96
CA LEU A 63 12.13 -8.11 2.37
C LEU A 63 11.25 -9.03 3.22
N TYR A 64 11.82 -9.61 4.27
CA TYR A 64 11.14 -10.49 5.22
C TYR A 64 11.39 -10.06 6.68
N GLY A 65 10.92 -10.86 7.64
CA GLY A 65 11.07 -10.57 9.08
C GLY A 65 12.54 -10.34 9.49
N ASP A 66 13.47 -11.11 8.93
CA ASP A 66 14.91 -10.96 9.20
C ASP A 66 15.50 -9.64 8.66
N ASP A 67 14.81 -9.00 7.70
CA ASP A 67 15.14 -7.66 7.22
C ASP A 67 14.50 -6.55 8.07
N GLY A 68 13.83 -6.89 9.17
CA GLY A 68 13.08 -5.96 10.01
C GLY A 68 11.69 -5.61 9.46
N LEU A 69 11.14 -6.41 8.53
CA LEU A 69 9.77 -6.22 8.04
C LEU A 69 8.76 -6.53 9.16
N THR A 70 7.83 -5.60 9.36
CA THR A 70 6.68 -5.76 10.25
C THR A 70 5.40 -5.71 9.45
N THR A 71 4.43 -6.58 9.76
CA THR A 71 3.12 -6.61 9.10
C THR A 71 2.01 -6.39 10.10
N SER A 72 0.98 -5.63 9.72
CA SER A 72 -0.25 -5.49 10.49
C SER A 72 -1.15 -6.71 10.39
N GLY A 73 -0.88 -7.61 9.44
CA GLY A 73 -1.88 -8.54 8.89
C GLY A 73 -3.01 -7.81 8.17
N VAL A 74 -3.94 -8.58 7.62
CA VAL A 74 -5.17 -8.03 7.03
C VAL A 74 -6.14 -7.63 8.14
N ARG A 75 -6.69 -6.42 8.06
CA ARG A 75 -7.63 -5.82 9.02
C ARG A 75 -8.87 -5.28 8.31
N PRO A 76 -10.05 -5.31 8.94
CA PRO A 76 -11.26 -4.75 8.34
C PRO A 76 -11.23 -3.22 8.35
N ASN A 77 -11.89 -2.62 7.36
CA ASN A 77 -12.32 -1.23 7.33
C ASN A 77 -13.79 -1.11 7.78
N GLN A 78 -14.29 0.12 7.94
CA GLN A 78 -15.69 0.38 8.33
C GLN A 78 -16.68 0.21 7.15
N ASP A 79 -16.18 0.15 5.92
CA ASP A 79 -16.94 0.10 4.67
C ASP A 79 -17.05 -1.33 4.08
N ASN A 80 -16.86 -2.36 4.90
CA ASN A 80 -16.82 -3.78 4.52
C ASN A 80 -15.65 -4.18 3.59
N THR A 81 -14.66 -3.31 3.41
CA THR A 81 -13.40 -3.66 2.74
C THR A 81 -12.31 -4.01 3.76
N TYR A 82 -11.12 -4.33 3.27
CA TYR A 82 -9.95 -4.66 4.08
C TYR A 82 -8.79 -3.71 3.81
N GLN A 83 -7.85 -3.69 4.76
CA GLN A 83 -6.57 -3.02 4.66
C GLN A 83 -5.44 -3.91 5.19
N ARG A 84 -4.22 -3.71 4.70
CA ARG A 84 -2.99 -4.31 5.20
C ARG A 84 -1.85 -3.30 5.11
N ARG A 85 -1.02 -3.27 6.15
CA ARG A 85 0.16 -2.42 6.24
C ARG A 85 1.40 -3.26 6.52
N ASP A 86 2.37 -3.15 5.64
CA ASP A 86 3.70 -3.72 5.83
C ASP A 86 4.71 -2.57 5.96
N SER A 87 5.69 -2.68 6.85
CA SER A 87 6.62 -1.58 7.16
C SER A 87 8.01 -2.08 7.52
N VAL A 88 9.01 -1.30 7.13
CA VAL A 88 10.42 -1.55 7.45
C VAL A 88 11.10 -0.25 7.86
N GLU A 89 11.96 -0.31 8.87
CA GLU A 89 12.77 0.83 9.29
C GLU A 89 14.10 0.85 8.52
N ILE A 90 14.41 1.98 7.89
CA ILE A 90 15.59 2.12 7.02
C ILE A 90 16.35 3.42 7.35
N LEU A 91 17.65 3.43 7.03
CA LEU A 91 18.49 4.62 7.17
C LEU A 91 18.05 5.69 6.17
N LYS A 92 18.02 6.96 6.58
CA LYS A 92 17.78 8.11 5.68
C LYS A 92 18.84 8.25 4.58
N THR A 93 20.04 7.76 4.85
CA THR A 93 21.17 7.78 3.93
C THR A 93 21.16 6.62 2.93
N ASP A 94 20.24 5.67 3.09
CA ASP A 94 20.11 4.57 2.16
C ASP A 94 19.59 5.05 0.80
N LYS A 95 20.38 4.78 -0.24
CA LYS A 95 20.08 5.16 -1.63
C LYS A 95 19.49 4.02 -2.45
N SER A 96 19.12 2.91 -1.79
CA SER A 96 18.49 1.78 -2.46
C SER A 96 17.15 2.17 -3.08
N THR A 97 16.79 1.53 -4.18
CA THR A 97 15.45 1.64 -4.77
C THR A 97 14.48 0.79 -3.97
N TYR A 98 13.43 1.42 -3.45
CA TYR A 98 12.37 0.73 -2.74
C TYR A 98 11.09 0.73 -3.56
N THR A 99 10.45 -0.43 -3.65
CA THR A 99 9.12 -0.57 -4.26
C THR A 99 8.19 -1.35 -3.33
N CYS A 100 6.90 -1.13 -3.48
CA CYS A 100 5.87 -1.98 -2.91
C CYS A 100 5.10 -2.65 -4.04
N GLU A 101 5.08 -3.98 -4.03
CA GLU A 101 4.24 -4.77 -4.92
C GLU A 101 3.04 -5.31 -4.15
N VAL A 102 1.87 -5.19 -4.76
CA VAL A 102 0.60 -5.68 -4.24
C VAL A 102 -0.10 -6.50 -5.31
N ILE A 103 -0.48 -7.72 -4.97
CA ILE A 103 -1.28 -8.61 -5.82
C ILE A 103 -2.57 -8.95 -5.11
N HIS A 104 -3.68 -8.56 -5.73
CA HIS A 104 -5.03 -8.93 -5.31
C HIS A 104 -5.67 -9.76 -6.42
N LYS A 105 -5.48 -11.08 -6.34
CA LYS A 105 -5.86 -12.06 -7.38
C LYS A 105 -7.34 -11.98 -7.72
N ALA A 106 -8.17 -11.77 -6.71
CA ALA A 106 -9.62 -11.74 -6.87
C ALA A 106 -10.08 -10.60 -7.79
N SER A 107 -9.50 -9.40 -7.68
CA SER A 107 -9.79 -8.30 -8.61
C SER A 107 -8.88 -8.28 -9.85
N GLY A 108 -7.97 -9.25 -9.99
CA GLY A 108 -6.97 -9.27 -11.07
C GLY A 108 -5.95 -8.13 -11.02
N VAL A 109 -5.81 -7.43 -9.90
CA VAL A 109 -4.94 -6.26 -9.79
C VAL A 109 -3.55 -6.68 -9.32
N GLN A 110 -2.54 -6.25 -10.06
CA GLN A 110 -1.14 -6.27 -9.67
C GLN A 110 -0.57 -4.86 -9.83
N VAL A 111 -0.08 -4.29 -8.74
CA VAL A 111 0.41 -2.91 -8.69
C VAL A 111 1.80 -2.90 -8.06
N GLU A 112 2.74 -2.22 -8.71
CA GLU A 112 4.01 -1.85 -8.12
C GLU A 112 4.07 -0.32 -7.94
N ARG A 113 4.46 0.15 -6.75
CA ARG A 113 4.65 1.57 -6.41
C ARG A 113 6.09 1.79 -5.99
N GLY A 114 6.79 2.69 -6.67
CA GLY A 114 8.13 3.13 -6.28
C GLY A 114 8.09 4.18 -5.17
N TRP A 115 9.08 4.16 -4.29
CA TRP A 115 9.28 5.22 -3.31
C TRP A 115 10.22 6.28 -3.87
N ASP A 116 9.68 7.46 -4.16
CA ASP A 116 10.48 8.62 -4.56
C ASP A 116 10.84 9.46 -3.32
N TYR A 117 12.11 9.36 -2.91
CA TYR A 117 12.67 10.15 -1.83
C TYR A 117 12.50 11.66 -2.09
N ASN A 118 12.79 12.15 -3.30
CA ASN A 118 12.81 13.58 -3.58
C ASN A 118 11.41 14.19 -3.55
N VAL A 119 10.41 13.47 -4.04
CA VAL A 119 9.01 13.91 -4.00
C VAL A 119 8.50 13.94 -2.56
N GLN A 120 8.75 12.89 -1.78
CA GLN A 120 8.28 12.81 -0.39
C GLN A 120 8.94 13.88 0.50
N PHE A 121 10.24 14.15 0.30
CA PHE A 121 10.94 15.23 1.01
C PHE A 121 10.42 16.61 0.61
N SER A 122 10.11 16.81 -0.68
CA SER A 122 9.56 18.07 -1.18
C SER A 122 8.14 18.33 -0.66
N LEU A 123 7.29 17.30 -0.54
CA LEU A 123 5.97 17.43 0.08
C LEU A 123 6.10 17.78 1.57
N LYS A 124 7.02 17.12 2.29
CA LYS A 124 7.29 17.43 3.70
C LYS A 124 7.84 18.84 3.89
N SER A 125 8.73 19.32 3.03
CA SER A 125 9.29 20.68 3.13
C SER A 125 8.22 21.73 2.86
N ARG A 126 7.36 21.53 1.85
CA ARG A 126 6.21 22.40 1.58
C ARG A 126 5.23 22.45 2.75
N GLN A 127 4.86 21.30 3.30
CA GLN A 127 3.93 21.24 4.43
C GLN A 127 4.52 21.92 5.67
N LYS A 128 5.81 21.70 5.95
CA LYS A 128 6.54 22.40 7.02
C LYS A 128 6.60 23.92 6.77
N SER A 129 6.81 24.37 5.53
CA SER A 129 6.78 25.80 5.20
C SER A 129 5.40 26.44 5.38
N GLN A 130 4.32 25.74 5.06
CA GLN A 130 2.95 26.21 5.27
C GLN A 130 2.62 26.30 6.77
N GLU A 131 3.13 25.37 7.57
CA GLU A 131 3.01 25.42 9.03
C GLU A 131 3.73 26.65 9.60
N PHE A 132 4.99 26.91 9.19
CA PHE A 132 5.72 28.12 9.59
C PHE A 132 5.05 29.43 9.15
N HIS A 133 4.48 29.46 7.95
CA HIS A 133 3.76 30.64 7.45
C HIS A 133 2.51 30.93 8.29
N PHE A 134 1.89 29.92 8.91
CA PHE A 134 0.76 30.09 9.81
C PHE A 134 1.17 30.62 11.20
N VAL A 135 2.32 30.17 11.75
CA VAL A 135 2.81 30.64 13.08
C VAL A 135 3.20 32.13 13.07
N HIS A 136 3.52 32.69 11.91
CA HIS A 136 3.91 34.10 11.78
C HIS A 136 2.72 35.06 11.51
N LEU A 137 1.49 34.53 11.47
CA LEU A 137 0.24 35.27 11.19
C LEU A 137 -0.78 35.21 12.35
N THR A 138 -0.40 34.67 13.51
CA THR A 138 -1.17 34.65 14.77
C THR A 138 -0.40 35.36 15.87
#